data_AF-A0ABD6QT11-F1
#
_entry.id   AF-A0ABD6QT11-F1
#
_cell.length_a   1.000
_cell.length_b   1.000
_cell.length_c   1.000
_cell.angle_alpha   90.00
_cell.angle_beta   90.00
_cell.angle_gamma   90.00
#
_symmetry.space_group_name_H-M   'P 1'
#
loop_
_entity.id
_entity.type
_entity.pdbx_description
1 polymer ?
#
loop_
_entity_poly.entity_id
_entity_poly.type
_entity_poly.pdbx_seq_one_letter_code
_entity_poly.pdbx_strand_id
1 'polypeptide(L)'
;MALTTEDMHWYTVGRYHLDGTVPIDTVIEGLESVGCVIDVDEQGGYVTLSLDKTFLSTAKNMGELRGDARHALPRLLGCDRPVEVINVTRSSDMKVFDF
;
A
#
# COMPACT_ATOMS: atom_id res chain seq x y z
N MET A 1 -28.38 -5.02 -7.00
CA MET A 1 -27.87 -4.89 -5.62
C MET A 1 -27.37 -3.48 -5.44
N ALA A 2 -27.77 -2.78 -4.40
CA ALA A 2 -27.16 -1.50 -4.04
C ALA A 2 -25.76 -1.81 -3.47
N LEU A 3 -24.72 -1.16 -4.00
CA LEU A 3 -23.39 -1.17 -3.38
C LEU A 3 -23.50 -0.48 -2.03
N THR A 4 -23.04 -1.14 -0.98
CA THR A 4 -22.86 -0.51 0.33
C THR A 4 -21.55 0.29 0.33
N THR A 5 -21.44 1.31 1.17
CA THR A 5 -20.19 2.08 1.31
C THR A 5 -19.03 1.18 1.78
N GLU A 6 -19.34 0.08 2.48
CA GLU A 6 -18.37 -0.93 2.91
C GLU A 6 -17.72 -1.65 1.71
N ASP A 7 -18.48 -1.93 0.65
CA ASP A 7 -17.99 -2.56 -0.60
C ASP A 7 -16.96 -1.70 -1.36
N MET A 8 -16.82 -0.43 -0.99
CA MET A 8 -15.92 0.53 -1.62
C MET A 8 -14.61 0.73 -0.87
N HIS A 9 -14.44 0.10 0.30
CA HIS A 9 -13.19 0.17 1.07
C HIS A 9 -12.22 -0.93 0.65
N TRP A 10 -10.96 -0.55 0.44
CA TRP A 10 -9.91 -1.43 -0.04
C TRP A 10 -8.63 -1.23 0.78
N TYR A 11 -7.92 -2.32 1.03
CA TYR A 11 -6.57 -2.33 1.55
C TYR A 11 -5.56 -2.44 0.40
N THR A 12 -4.36 -1.92 0.61
CA THR A 12 -3.28 -2.04 -0.38
C THR A 12 -1.93 -2.30 0.27
N VAL A 13 -1.11 -3.05 -0.46
CA VAL A 13 0.30 -3.30 -0.14
C VAL A 13 1.13 -2.67 -1.26
N GLY A 14 2.08 -1.82 -0.87
CA GLY A 14 3.01 -1.14 -1.77
C GLY A 14 4.44 -1.58 -1.55
N ARG A 15 5.21 -1.69 -2.64
CA ARG A 15 6.67 -1.84 -2.59
C ARG A 15 7.33 -0.55 -3.06
N TYR A 16 8.27 -0.09 -2.25
CA TYR A 16 9.07 1.12 -2.45
C TYR A 16 10.48 0.69 -2.80
N HIS A 17 10.96 1.08 -3.97
CA HIS A 17 12.37 0.93 -4.33
C HIS A 17 13.15 2.11 -3.76
N LEU A 18 14.28 1.84 -3.11
CA LEU A 18 15.13 2.84 -2.48
C LEU A 18 16.02 3.50 -3.52
N ASP A 19 16.01 4.83 -3.59
CA ASP A 19 16.84 5.59 -4.54
C ASP A 19 18.26 5.86 -4.00
N GLY A 20 18.53 5.49 -2.74
CA GLY A 20 19.82 5.65 -2.06
C GLY A 20 20.09 7.07 -1.54
N THR A 21 19.17 8.02 -1.68
CA THR A 21 19.35 9.42 -1.27
C THR A 21 19.05 9.67 0.21
N VAL A 22 18.31 8.77 0.85
CA VAL A 22 17.91 8.84 2.26
C VAL A 22 18.26 7.52 2.95
N PRO A 23 18.73 7.54 4.22
CA PRO A 23 18.96 6.31 4.99
C PRO A 23 17.69 5.46 5.09
N ILE A 24 17.84 4.14 4.98
CA ILE A 24 16.71 3.21 5.00
C ILE A 24 15.87 3.34 6.28
N ASP A 25 16.51 3.53 7.43
CA ASP A 25 15.82 3.70 8.72
C ASP A 25 14.84 4.87 8.70
N THR A 26 15.20 5.99 8.06
CA THR A 26 14.32 7.15 7.89
C THR A 26 13.14 6.84 6.97
N VAL A 27 13.35 6.02 5.93
CA VAL A 27 12.26 5.55 5.06
C VAL A 27 11.30 4.64 5.84
N ILE A 28 11.84 3.70 6.62
CA ILE A 28 11.05 2.79 7.46
C ILE A 28 10.23 3.58 8.48
N GLU A 29 10.85 4.49 9.25
CA GLU A 29 10.14 5.35 10.21
C GLU A 29 9.01 6.16 9.54
N GLY A 30 9.25 6.67 8.33
CA GLY A 30 8.24 7.38 7.55
C GLY A 30 7.06 6.49 7.16
N LEU A 31 7.33 5.25 6.73
CA LEU A 31 6.31 4.27 6.35
C LEU A 31 5.52 3.76 7.56
N GLU A 32 6.20 3.46 8.66
CA GLU A 32 5.59 2.95 9.90
C GLU A 32 4.63 3.96 10.57
N SER A 33 4.75 5.25 10.24
CA SER A 33 3.81 6.27 10.73
C SER A 33 2.40 6.16 10.15
N VAL A 34 2.21 5.41 9.05
CA VAL A 34 0.94 5.30 8.32
C VAL A 34 0.53 3.87 7.96
N GLY A 35 1.40 2.89 8.21
CA GLY A 35 1.14 1.48 7.95
C GLY A 35 2.13 0.57 8.64
N CYS A 36 2.09 -0.71 8.33
CA CYS A 36 3.02 -1.72 8.82
C CYS A 36 4.05 -2.06 7.74
N VAL A 37 5.34 -1.86 8.03
CA VAL A 37 6.42 -2.37 7.18
C VAL A 37 6.50 -3.89 7.38
N ILE A 38 6.20 -4.64 6.32
CA ILE A 38 6.06 -6.11 6.40
C ILE A 38 7.25 -6.86 5.82
N ASP A 39 8.11 -6.19 5.05
CA ASP A 39 9.30 -6.77 4.43
C ASP A 39 10.32 -5.69 4.07
N VAL A 40 11.60 -6.00 4.21
CA VAL A 40 12.74 -5.11 3.92
C VAL A 40 13.85 -5.93 3.27
N ASP A 41 14.29 -5.50 2.10
CA ASP A 41 15.45 -6.06 1.42
C ASP A 41 16.46 -4.94 1.14
N GLU A 42 17.45 -4.83 2.01
CA GLU A 42 18.54 -3.84 1.87
C GLU A 42 19.42 -4.11 0.65
N GLN A 43 19.60 -5.37 0.25
CA GLN A 43 20.46 -5.73 -0.87
C GLN A 43 19.74 -5.56 -2.21
N GLY A 44 18.46 -5.91 -2.26
CA GLY A 44 17.57 -5.67 -3.39
C GLY A 44 17.02 -4.24 -3.47
N GLY A 45 17.26 -3.43 -2.43
CA GLY A 45 16.92 -2.01 -2.39
C GLY A 45 15.41 -1.75 -2.36
N TYR A 46 14.65 -2.48 -1.55
CA TYR A 46 13.22 -2.19 -1.39
C TYR A 46 12.68 -2.36 0.03
N VAL A 47 11.54 -1.71 0.29
CA VAL A 47 10.72 -1.84 1.49
C VAL A 47 9.27 -2.08 1.08
N THR A 48 8.60 -3.01 1.74
CA THR A 48 7.18 -3.31 1.50
C THR A 48 6.31 -2.84 2.66
N LEU A 49 5.30 -2.02 2.36
CA LEU A 49 4.33 -1.47 3.31
C LEU A 49 2.96 -2.12 3.10
N SER A 50 2.37 -2.62 4.17
CA SER A 50 0.91 -2.83 4.29
C SER A 50 0.27 -1.57 4.84
N LEU A 51 -0.66 -0.94 4.11
CA LEU A 51 -1.31 0.28 4.59
C LEU A 51 -2.37 -0.07 5.65
N ASP A 52 -2.28 0.54 6.83
CA ASP A 52 -3.20 0.25 7.96
C ASP A 52 -4.62 0.79 7.72
N LYS A 53 -4.74 1.78 6.82
CA LYS A 53 -6.01 2.41 6.49
C LYS A 53 -6.51 1.92 5.14
N THR A 54 -7.82 1.80 5.05
CA THR A 54 -8.50 1.57 3.79
C THR A 54 -8.56 2.85 2.97
N PHE A 55 -8.64 2.70 1.65
CA PHE A 55 -8.97 3.77 0.72
C PHE A 55 -10.29 3.45 0.00
N LEU A 56 -10.97 4.51 -0.43
CA LEU A 56 -12.20 4.39 -1.20
C LEU A 56 -11.89 4.28 -2.69
N SER A 57 -12.52 3.33 -3.38
CA SER A 57 -12.45 3.24 -4.84
C SER A 57 -13.77 2.79 -5.45
N THR A 58 -14.16 3.46 -6.53
CA THR A 58 -15.27 3.10 -7.42
C THR A 58 -14.78 2.53 -8.75
N ALA A 59 -13.52 2.09 -8.81
CA ALA A 59 -12.89 1.56 -10.00
C ALA A 59 -13.70 0.42 -10.62
N LYS A 60 -13.81 0.43 -11.95
CA LYS A 60 -14.58 -0.56 -12.73
C LYS A 60 -13.72 -1.71 -13.21
N ASN A 61 -12.40 -1.54 -13.17
CA ASN A 61 -11.42 -2.53 -13.60
C ASN A 61 -10.16 -2.47 -12.72
N MET A 62 -9.33 -3.50 -12.84
CA MET A 62 -8.11 -3.65 -12.03
C MET A 62 -7.07 -2.54 -12.28
N GLY A 63 -7.04 -1.97 -13.50
CA GLY A 63 -6.12 -0.89 -13.83
C GLY A 63 -6.44 0.41 -13.09
N GLU A 64 -7.71 0.79 -13.10
CA GLU A 64 -8.24 1.92 -12.30
C GLU A 64 -7.98 1.70 -10.81
N LEU A 65 -8.29 0.50 -10.31
CA LEU A 65 -8.13 0.16 -8.89
C LEU A 65 -6.67 0.26 -8.43
N ARG A 66 -5.71 -0.22 -9.24
CA ARG A 66 -4.28 -0.05 -8.96
C ARG A 66 -3.84 1.42 -9.03
N GLY A 67 -4.48 2.22 -9.88
CA GLY A 67 -4.28 3.67 -9.92
C GLY A 67 -4.68 4.34 -8.61
N ASP A 68 -5.86 4.02 -8.10
CA ASP A 68 -6.39 4.53 -6.84
C ASP A 68 -5.55 4.05 -5.64
N ALA A 69 -5.19 2.76 -5.61
CA ALA A 69 -4.33 2.19 -4.58
C ALA A 69 -2.96 2.88 -4.52
N ARG A 70 -2.33 3.11 -5.67
CA ARG A 70 -1.07 3.85 -5.76
C ARG A 70 -1.22 5.31 -5.27
N HIS A 71 -2.39 5.91 -5.45
CA HIS A 71 -2.65 7.26 -4.93
C HIS A 71 -2.81 7.27 -3.41
N ALA A 72 -3.38 6.20 -2.83
CA ALA A 72 -3.55 6.05 -1.39
C ALA A 72 -2.22 5.79 -0.64
N LEU A 73 -1.24 5.17 -1.31
CA LEU A 73 0.07 4.91 -0.74
C LEU A 73 0.86 6.22 -0.51
N PRO A 74 1.52 6.39 0.65
CA PRO A 74 2.27 7.60 0.97
C PRO A 74 3.41 7.83 -0.03
N ARG A 75 3.76 9.10 -0.21
CA ARG A 75 4.89 9.50 -1.04
C ARG A 75 6.02 9.96 -0.13
N LEU A 76 7.01 9.11 0.05
CA LEU A 76 8.22 9.45 0.80
C LEU A 76 9.32 9.95 -0.12
N LEU A 77 10.26 10.69 0.46
CA LEU A 77 11.57 10.96 -0.13
C LEU A 77 12.45 9.72 0.06
N GLY A 78 13.48 9.54 -0.77
CA GLY A 78 14.34 8.37 -0.68
C GLY A 78 13.82 7.13 -1.41
N CYS A 79 12.72 7.27 -2.16
CA CYS A 79 12.12 6.18 -2.90
C CYS A 79 11.84 6.57 -4.35
N ASP A 80 12.15 5.64 -5.25
CA ASP A 80 11.82 5.73 -6.66
C ASP A 80 10.31 5.83 -6.87
N ARG A 81 9.95 6.45 -8.00
CA ARG A 81 8.56 6.58 -8.43
C ARG A 81 8.35 5.96 -9.80
N PRO A 82 7.17 5.35 -10.04
CA PRO A 82 6.04 5.20 -9.10
C PRO A 82 6.25 4.06 -8.09
N VAL A 83 5.57 4.14 -6.94
CA VAL A 83 5.44 3.01 -5.99
C VAL A 83 4.75 1.84 -6.70
N GLU A 84 5.30 0.64 -6.52
CA GLU A 84 4.73 -0.59 -7.07
C GLU A 84 3.57 -1.07 -6.19
N VAL A 85 2.38 -1.27 -6.76
CA VAL A 85 1.25 -1.84 -6.04
C VAL A 85 1.32 -3.36 -6.13
N ILE A 86 1.69 -4.00 -5.02
CA ILE A 86 1.85 -5.46 -4.93
C ILE A 86 0.49 -6.14 -4.77
N ASN A 87 -0.37 -5.56 -3.93
CA ASN A 87 -1.69 -6.12 -3.68
C ASN A 87 -2.73 -5.02 -3.45
N VAL A 88 -3.97 -5.35 -3.82
CA VAL A 88 -5.17 -4.58 -3.47
C VAL A 88 -6.25 -5.58 -3.11
N THR A 89 -6.84 -5.45 -1.93
CA THR A 89 -7.83 -6.41 -1.42
C THR A 89 -9.02 -5.65 -0.86
N ARG A 90 -10.23 -6.05 -1.25
CA ARG A 90 -11.44 -5.43 -0.72
C ARG A 90 -11.56 -5.76 0.76
N SER A 91 -12.01 -4.80 1.58
CA SER A 91 -12.15 -5.02 3.02
C SER A 91 -13.08 -6.18 3.36
N SER A 92 -14.16 -6.38 2.59
CA SER A 92 -15.08 -7.52 2.75
C SER A 92 -14.45 -8.89 2.50
N ASP A 93 -13.34 -8.94 1.76
CA ASP A 93 -12.68 -10.18 1.35
C ASP A 93 -11.54 -10.56 2.32
N MET A 94 -11.14 -9.65 3.23
CA MET A 94 -10.19 -9.95 4.30
C MET A 94 -10.86 -10.82 5.36
N LYS A 95 -10.91 -12.13 5.13
CA LYS A 95 -11.27 -13.12 6.15
C LYS A 95 -10.09 -13.32 7.08
N VAL A 96 -10.03 -12.56 8.16
CA VAL A 96 -9.08 -12.76 9.24
C VAL A 96 -9.80 -13.64 10.26
N PHE A 97 -9.60 -14.96 10.16
CA PHE A 97 -9.97 -16.01 11.12
C PHE A 97 -11.00 -15.64 12.20
N ASP A 98 -12.19 -16.26 12.17
CA ASP A 98 -13.08 -16.27 13.33
C ASP A 98 -12.39 -17.06 14.46
N PHE A 99 -11.99 -16.37 15.53
CA PHE A 99 -11.51 -16.99 16.79
C PHE A 99 -12.67 -17.22 17.76
#